data_AF-A0AAX1QYZ8-F1
#
_entry.id   AF-A0AAX1QYZ8-F1
#
_cell.length_a   1.000
_cell.length_b   1.000
_cell.length_c   1.000
_cell.angle_alpha   90.00
_cell.angle_beta   90.00
_cell.angle_gamma   90.00
#
_symmetry.space_group_name_H-M   'P 1'
#
loop_
_entity.id
_entity.type
_entity.pdbx_description
1 polymer ?
#
loop_
_entity_poly.entity_id
_entity_poly.type
_entity_poly.pdbx_seq_one_letter_code
_entity_poly.pdbx_strand_id
1 'polypeptide(L)'
;MVQLHNQEVVQLHNQEVVQLHNQEVVQLHNQEVVQLHNQEVVQLHNQEVVQLHNQEVVQLHNQEVVQLHNQEVVQLHNQEVVQLHNQEVVQLHNQEVVQLHNQEVVQLHNQEVVQLHNQEVVQLHNQEVVQLHNQEVVQLHNQEVVQLHNQEVVQLHNQEVVQLHNQEVVQLHNQEVVQLHNQEVVQLHNQEVVQLHNQEVVQLHNQEVVQLHNQEVVQLHNQEVVQLHNQEVVQLHNQEDKIYIFF
;
A
#
# COMPACT_ATOMS: atom_id res chain seq x y z
N MET A 1 -17.07 27.12 20.77
CA MET A 1 -16.63 27.39 19.39
C MET A 1 -15.64 28.55 19.37
N VAL A 2 -14.42 28.33 18.87
CA VAL A 2 -13.39 29.34 18.65
C VAL A 2 -13.19 29.55 17.15
N GLN A 3 -13.11 30.80 16.72
CA GLN A 3 -12.85 31.21 15.34
C GLN A 3 -11.76 32.28 15.30
N LEU A 4 -10.65 32.03 14.61
CA LEU A 4 -9.55 33.01 14.45
C LEU A 4 -9.06 33.04 12.99
N HIS A 5 -8.51 34.19 12.60
CA HIS A 5 -8.01 34.46 11.25
C HIS A 5 -6.69 35.24 11.34
N ASN A 6 -5.75 34.95 10.44
CA ASN A 6 -4.53 35.75 10.23
C ASN A 6 -3.73 36.01 11.52
N GLN A 7 -3.45 34.98 12.32
CA GLN A 7 -2.49 35.07 13.42
C GLN A 7 -1.19 34.37 13.02
N GLU A 8 -0.07 34.85 13.54
CA GLU A 8 1.21 34.16 13.40
C GLU A 8 1.18 32.83 14.18
N VAL A 9 0.65 32.84 15.41
CA VAL A 9 0.64 31.67 16.29
C VAL A 9 -0.69 31.50 17.00
N VAL A 10 -1.24 30.28 16.96
CA VAL A 10 -2.42 29.87 17.74
C VAL A 10 -2.10 28.67 18.62
N GLN A 11 -2.38 28.81 19.91
CA GLN A 11 -2.32 27.72 20.89
C GLN A 11 -3.64 27.66 21.67
N LEU A 12 -4.36 26.54 21.59
CA LEU A 12 -5.62 26.34 22.29
C LEU A 12 -5.70 24.96 22.93
N HIS A 13 -6.44 24.90 24.03
CA HIS A 13 -6.65 23.68 24.82
C HIS A 13 -8.14 23.56 25.18
N ASN A 14 -8.66 22.33 25.18
CA ASN A 14 -9.98 21.99 25.73
C ASN A 14 -11.12 22.86 25.16
N GLN A 15 -11.30 22.90 23.84
CA GLN A 15 -12.48 23.48 23.21
C GLN A 15 -13.28 22.40 22.51
N GLU A 16 -14.60 22.57 22.48
CA GLU A 16 -15.48 21.66 21.73
C GLU A 16 -15.23 21.82 20.21
N VAL A 17 -15.11 23.06 19.72
CA VAL A 17 -15.01 23.34 18.28
C VAL A 17 -13.99 24.44 18.00
N VAL A 18 -13.05 24.18 17.10
CA VAL A 18 -12.05 25.14 16.61
C VAL A 18 -12.10 25.26 15.09
N GLN A 19 -12.16 26.51 14.60
CA GLN A 19 -12.06 26.85 13.19
C GLN A 19 -11.02 27.95 12.97
N LEU A 20 -9.95 27.67 12.22
CA LEU A 20 -8.88 28.65 11.96
C LEU A 20 -8.60 28.78 10.47
N HIS A 21 -8.29 30.01 10.04
CA HIS A 21 -7.94 30.31 8.65
C HIS A 21 -6.67 31.15 8.60
N ASN A 22 -5.73 30.81 7.71
CA ASN A 22 -4.51 31.59 7.47
C ASN A 22 -3.71 31.82 8.77
N GLN A 23 -3.10 30.78 9.34
CA GLN A 23 -2.13 30.96 10.42
C GLN A 23 -0.78 30.39 10.00
N GLU A 24 0.30 30.94 10.53
CA GLU A 24 1.62 30.36 10.27
C GLU A 24 1.79 29.10 11.12
N VAL A 25 1.47 29.15 12.43
CA VAL A 25 1.64 28.02 13.35
C VAL A 25 0.39 27.75 14.18
N VAL A 26 -0.08 26.50 14.17
CA VAL A 26 -1.20 26.03 14.99
C VAL A 26 -0.79 24.85 15.87
N GLN A 27 -1.03 24.98 17.18
CA GLN A 27 -0.92 23.88 18.14
C GLN A 27 -2.21 23.73 18.95
N LEU A 28 -2.91 22.60 18.82
CA LEU A 28 -4.15 22.35 19.56
C LEU A 28 -4.09 21.03 20.33
N HIS A 29 -4.66 21.05 21.53
CA HIS A 29 -4.73 19.87 22.40
C HIS A 29 -6.14 19.66 22.96
N ASN A 30 -6.65 18.43 22.91
CA ASN A 30 -7.96 18.04 23.43
C ASN A 30 -9.09 18.91 22.86
N GLN A 31 -9.42 18.74 21.58
CA GLN A 31 -10.63 19.33 21.00
C GLN A 31 -11.55 18.22 20.50
N GLU A 32 -12.85 18.47 20.46
CA GLU A 32 -13.77 17.50 19.84
C GLU A 32 -13.70 17.64 18.32
N VAL A 33 -13.82 18.87 17.80
CA VAL A 33 -13.82 19.13 16.35
C VAL A 33 -12.84 20.23 15.96
N VAL A 34 -11.96 19.93 15.00
CA VAL A 34 -10.99 20.87 14.41
C VAL A 34 -11.18 20.99 12.90
N GLN A 35 -11.33 22.23 12.41
CA GLN A 35 -11.30 22.55 10.98
C GLN A 35 -10.27 23.66 10.71
N LEU A 36 -9.23 23.37 9.93
CA LEU A 36 -8.20 24.36 9.59
C LEU A 36 -8.05 24.52 8.08
N HIS A 37 -7.84 25.75 7.64
CA HIS A 37 -7.63 26.08 6.24
C HIS A 37 -6.44 27.02 6.07
N ASN A 38 -5.52 26.73 5.15
CA ASN A 38 -4.31 27.53 4.87
C ASN A 38 -3.44 27.77 6.12
N GLN A 39 -2.64 26.80 6.50
CA GLN A 39 -1.72 26.86 7.62
C GLN A 39 -0.35 26.41 7.15
N GLU A 40 0.72 27.06 7.59
CA GLU A 40 2.06 26.58 7.24
C GLU A 40 2.38 25.34 8.07
N VAL A 41 2.19 25.41 9.40
CA VAL A 41 2.52 24.31 10.32
C VAL A 41 1.37 23.99 11.27
N VAL A 42 0.96 22.72 11.30
CA VAL A 42 -0.09 22.20 12.18
C VAL A 42 0.41 21.06 13.05
N GLN A 43 0.23 21.18 14.36
CA GLN A 43 0.43 20.10 15.33
C GLN A 43 -0.82 19.90 16.19
N LEU A 44 -1.48 18.75 16.07
CA LEU A 44 -2.69 18.44 16.87
C LEU A 44 -2.50 17.16 17.68
N HIS A 45 -3.00 17.19 18.92
CA HIS A 45 -2.95 16.04 19.81
C HIS A 45 -4.28 15.82 20.51
N ASN A 46 -4.82 14.59 20.50
CA ASN A 46 -6.11 14.21 21.08
C ASN A 46 -7.29 15.04 20.54
N GLN A 47 -7.79 14.66 19.39
CA GLN A 47 -8.92 15.27 18.69
C GLN A 47 -9.88 14.15 18.30
N GLU A 48 -11.18 14.35 18.42
CA GLU A 48 -12.11 13.32 17.92
C GLU A 48 -12.18 13.42 16.40
N VAL A 49 -12.40 14.62 15.86
CA VAL A 49 -12.55 14.84 14.41
C VAL A 49 -11.65 15.97 13.90
N VAL A 50 -10.85 15.67 12.88
CA VAL A 50 -9.95 16.64 12.23
C VAL A 50 -10.24 16.73 10.73
N GLN A 51 -10.43 17.96 10.25
CA GLN A 51 -10.52 18.28 8.82
C GLN A 51 -9.53 19.39 8.46
N LEU A 52 -8.52 19.10 7.64
CA LEU A 52 -7.51 20.08 7.23
C LEU A 52 -7.49 20.26 5.71
N HIS A 53 -7.36 21.50 5.27
CA HIS A 53 -7.24 21.86 3.86
C HIS A 53 -6.09 22.85 3.62
N ASN A 54 -5.22 22.54 2.66
CA ASN A 54 -4.06 23.37 2.27
C ASN A 54 -3.11 23.69 3.44
N GLN A 55 -2.42 22.70 3.98
CA GLN A 55 -1.31 22.90 4.92
C GLN A 55 0.02 22.50 4.28
N GLU A 56 1.11 23.15 4.67
CA GLU A 56 2.44 22.71 4.21
C GLU A 56 2.90 21.50 5.05
N VAL A 57 2.84 21.61 6.38
CA VAL A 57 3.29 20.56 7.30
C VAL A 57 2.24 20.20 8.34
N VAL A 58 1.90 18.90 8.41
CA VAL A 58 0.91 18.36 9.36
C VAL A 58 1.51 17.25 10.21
N GLN A 59 1.38 17.38 11.54
CA GLN A 59 1.68 16.33 12.51
C GLN A 59 0.47 16.09 13.42
N LEU A 60 -0.14 14.90 13.34
CA LEU A 60 -1.29 14.53 14.18
C LEU A 60 -1.00 13.30 15.03
N HIS A 61 -1.43 13.35 16.30
CA HIS A 61 -1.30 12.25 17.24
C HIS A 61 -2.62 11.98 17.98
N ASN A 62 -3.04 10.72 18.02
CA ASN A 62 -4.26 10.24 18.69
C ASN A 62 -5.53 10.97 18.22
N GLN A 63 -5.95 10.78 16.96
CA GLN A 63 -7.30 11.21 16.54
C GLN A 63 -8.19 10.02 16.23
N GLU A 64 -9.50 10.18 16.34
CA GLU A 64 -10.43 9.11 15.91
C GLU A 64 -10.62 9.18 14.40
N VAL A 65 -10.94 10.37 13.87
CA VAL A 65 -11.22 10.57 12.44
C VAL A 65 -10.41 11.72 11.86
N VAL A 66 -9.67 11.42 10.78
CA VAL A 66 -8.84 12.40 10.06
C VAL A 66 -9.21 12.47 8.57
N GLN A 67 -9.48 13.68 8.09
CA GLN A 67 -9.64 14.00 6.67
C GLN A 67 -8.70 15.14 6.26
N LEU A 68 -7.73 14.86 5.38
CA LEU A 68 -6.79 15.87 4.89
C LEU A 68 -6.85 16.01 3.37
N HIS A 69 -6.80 17.26 2.89
CA HIS A 69 -6.78 17.56 1.47
C HIS A 69 -5.71 18.61 1.14
N ASN A 70 -4.88 18.33 0.13
CA ASN A 70 -3.75 19.18 -0.29
C ASN A 70 -2.79 19.48 0.87
N GLN A 71 -1.96 18.52 1.27
CA GLN A 71 -0.80 18.82 2.12
C GLN A 71 0.50 18.47 1.41
N GLU A 72 1.59 19.16 1.75
CA GLU A 72 2.91 18.80 1.23
C GLU A 72 3.47 17.63 2.07
N VAL A 73 3.48 17.77 3.40
CA VAL A 73 4.05 16.76 4.31
C VAL A 73 3.07 16.37 5.41
N VAL A 74 2.78 15.08 5.52
CA VAL A 74 1.88 14.50 6.53
C VAL A 74 2.56 13.42 7.35
N GLN A 75 2.50 13.57 8.68
CA GLN A 75 2.86 12.53 9.64
C GLN A 75 1.71 12.27 10.62
N LEU A 76 1.13 11.07 10.59
CA LEU A 76 0.04 10.67 11.50
C LEU A 76 0.42 9.46 12.34
N HIS A 77 0.05 9.49 13.62
CA HIS A 77 0.30 8.41 14.56
C HIS A 77 -0.95 8.12 15.40
N ASN A 78 -1.34 6.85 15.52
CA ASN A 78 -2.50 6.37 16.28
C ASN A 78 -3.83 7.03 15.87
N GLN A 79 -4.46 6.53 14.83
CA GLN A 79 -5.69 7.03 14.24
C GLN A 79 -6.63 5.85 13.97
N GLU A 80 -7.92 6.00 14.22
CA GLU A 80 -8.85 4.91 13.85
C GLU A 80 -9.12 4.96 12.34
N VAL A 81 -9.50 6.13 11.81
CA VAL A 81 -9.87 6.30 10.41
C VAL A 81 -9.14 7.47 9.76
N VAL A 82 -8.44 7.19 8.65
CA VAL A 82 -7.68 8.17 7.87
C VAL A 82 -8.12 8.21 6.42
N GLN A 83 -8.48 9.40 5.93
CA GLN A 83 -8.72 9.69 4.51
C GLN A 83 -7.85 10.85 4.04
N LEU A 84 -6.91 10.60 3.13
CA LEU A 84 -6.05 11.65 2.56
C LEU A 84 -6.18 11.75 1.04
N HIS A 85 -6.17 12.98 0.55
CA HIS A 85 -6.25 13.27 -0.88
C HIS A 85 -5.24 14.35 -1.28
N ASN A 86 -4.47 14.11 -2.36
CA ASN A 86 -3.46 15.02 -2.90
C ASN A 86 -2.39 15.42 -1.86
N GLN A 87 -1.41 14.57 -1.66
CA GLN A 87 -0.32 14.71 -0.70
C GLN A 87 1.00 14.42 -1.40
N GLU A 88 2.04 15.20 -1.14
CA GLU A 88 3.35 14.88 -1.71
C GLU A 88 4.01 13.75 -0.91
N VAL A 89 4.09 13.91 0.42
CA VAL A 89 4.75 12.93 1.30
C VAL A 89 3.86 12.53 2.47
N VAL A 90 3.62 11.22 2.61
CA VAL A 90 2.78 10.65 3.68
C VAL A 90 3.53 9.59 4.47
N GLN A 91 3.55 9.75 5.79
CA GLN A 91 4.02 8.74 6.75
C GLN A 91 2.94 8.45 7.79
N LEU A 92 2.42 7.22 7.83
CA LEU A 92 1.40 6.80 8.80
C LEU A 92 1.88 5.61 9.65
N HIS A 93 1.55 5.67 10.94
CA HIS A 93 1.87 4.60 11.88
C HIS A 93 0.69 4.29 12.81
N ASN A 94 0.35 3.00 12.93
CA ASN A 94 -0.72 2.47 13.79
C ASN A 94 -2.11 3.06 13.50
N GLN A 95 -2.67 2.77 12.33
CA GLN A 95 -4.05 3.10 11.96
C GLN A 95 -4.89 1.84 11.77
N GLU A 96 -6.18 1.90 12.06
CA GLU A 96 -7.07 0.77 11.77
C GLU A 96 -7.45 0.79 10.28
N VAL A 97 -7.95 1.93 9.77
CA VAL A 97 -8.42 2.06 8.40
C VAL A 97 -7.77 3.24 7.67
N VAL A 98 -7.13 2.96 6.54
CA VAL A 98 -6.47 3.95 5.70
C VAL A 98 -7.00 3.94 4.27
N GLN A 99 -7.42 5.11 3.79
CA GLN A 99 -7.75 5.35 2.38
C GLN A 99 -6.96 6.55 1.84
N LEU A 100 -6.07 6.30 0.86
CA LEU A 100 -5.26 7.35 0.23
C LEU A 100 -5.52 7.45 -1.28
N HIS A 101 -5.57 8.68 -1.78
CA HIS A 101 -5.75 8.96 -3.19
C HIS A 101 -4.81 10.07 -3.67
N ASN A 102 -4.10 9.82 -4.78
CA ASN A 102 -3.15 10.74 -5.42
C ASN A 102 -2.03 11.21 -4.49
N GLN A 103 -1.17 10.31 -4.00
CA GLN A 103 0.07 10.73 -3.31
C GLN A 103 1.30 10.40 -4.16
N GLU A 104 2.38 11.18 -3.99
CA GLU A 104 3.65 10.89 -4.65
C GLU A 104 4.41 9.80 -3.87
N VAL A 105 4.60 10.00 -2.56
CA VAL A 105 5.36 9.08 -1.71
C VAL A 105 4.56 8.67 -0.47
N VAL A 106 4.37 7.36 -0.29
CA VAL A 106 3.64 6.78 0.84
C VAL A 106 4.49 5.75 1.59
N GLN A 107 4.60 5.94 2.90
CA GLN A 107 5.16 4.96 3.83
C GLN A 107 4.16 4.64 4.95
N LEU A 108 3.68 3.39 5.01
CA LEU A 108 2.74 2.94 6.05
C LEU A 108 3.33 1.81 6.89
N HIS A 109 3.11 1.87 8.20
CA HIS A 109 3.53 0.84 9.14
C HIS A 109 2.42 0.48 10.13
N ASN A 110 2.14 -0.81 10.29
CA ASN A 110 1.09 -1.35 11.16
C ASN A 110 -0.29 -0.75 10.85
N GLN A 111 -0.94 -1.17 9.75
CA GLN A 111 -2.37 -0.91 9.56
C GLN A 111 -3.16 -2.21 9.48
N GLU A 112 -4.44 -2.17 9.84
CA GLU A 112 -5.31 -3.33 9.64
C GLU A 112 -5.80 -3.37 8.18
N VAL A 113 -6.37 -2.26 7.69
CA VAL A 113 -6.93 -2.16 6.34
C VAL A 113 -6.38 -0.97 5.56
N VAL A 114 -5.81 -1.23 4.39
CA VAL A 114 -5.24 -0.22 3.49
C VAL A 114 -5.87 -0.28 2.10
N GLN A 115 -6.34 0.87 1.62
CA GLN A 115 -6.76 1.08 0.24
C GLN A 115 -6.03 2.28 -0.36
N LEU A 116 -5.18 2.06 -1.37
CA LEU A 116 -4.45 3.14 -2.07
C LEU A 116 -4.80 3.17 -3.55
N HIS A 117 -4.94 4.39 -4.08
CA HIS A 117 -5.24 4.62 -5.48
C HIS A 117 -4.36 5.74 -6.04
N ASN A 118 -3.77 5.53 -7.22
CA ASN A 118 -2.87 6.48 -7.91
C ASN A 118 -1.72 6.96 -7.00
N GLN A 119 -0.68 6.14 -6.88
CA GLN A 119 0.51 6.51 -6.11
C GLN A 119 1.77 6.29 -6.95
N GLU A 120 2.77 7.15 -6.83
CA GLU A 120 4.03 6.93 -7.55
C GLU A 120 4.88 5.89 -6.79
N VAL A 121 5.13 6.11 -5.50
CA VAL A 121 5.97 5.22 -4.68
C VAL A 121 5.27 4.82 -3.39
N VAL A 122 5.16 3.50 -3.17
CA VAL A 122 4.53 2.91 -1.98
C VAL A 122 5.45 1.93 -1.27
N GLN A 123 5.61 2.12 0.03
CA GLN A 123 6.25 1.18 0.93
C GLN A 123 5.32 0.84 2.12
N LEU A 124 4.89 -0.42 2.23
CA LEU A 124 4.05 -0.88 3.34
C LEU A 124 4.71 -2.00 4.14
N HIS A 125 4.54 -1.95 5.45
CA HIS A 125 5.08 -2.96 6.36
C HIS A 125 4.05 -3.34 7.43
N ASN A 126 3.84 -4.63 7.67
CA ASN A 126 2.89 -5.19 8.64
C ASN A 126 1.45 -4.68 8.44
N GLN A 127 0.73 -5.29 7.52
CA GLN A 127 -0.64 -4.96 7.14
C GLN A 127 -1.46 -6.23 7.12
N GLU A 128 -2.69 -6.21 7.61
CA GLU A 128 -3.55 -7.39 7.50
C GLU A 128 -4.13 -7.47 6.07
N VAL A 129 -4.74 -6.39 5.60
CA VAL A 129 -5.38 -6.34 4.27
C VAL A 129 -4.92 -5.14 3.46
N VAL A 130 -4.40 -5.39 2.26
CA VAL A 130 -3.93 -4.37 1.32
C VAL A 130 -4.62 -4.49 -0.04
N GLN A 131 -5.18 -3.37 -0.51
CA GLN A 131 -5.69 -3.21 -1.87
C GLN A 131 -5.05 -1.99 -2.54
N LEU A 132 -4.27 -2.19 -3.61
CA LEU A 132 -3.63 -1.11 -4.37
C LEU A 132 -4.07 -1.10 -5.83
N HIS A 133 -4.29 0.10 -6.37
CA HIS A 133 -4.71 0.29 -7.75
C HIS A 133 -3.95 1.45 -8.42
N ASN A 134 -3.38 1.20 -9.60
CA ASN A 134 -2.58 2.18 -10.36
C ASN A 134 -1.41 2.73 -9.54
N GLN A 135 -0.34 1.95 -9.33
CA GLN A 135 0.88 2.51 -8.73
C GLN A 135 2.09 2.24 -9.62
N GLU A 136 3.08 3.11 -9.58
CA GLU A 136 4.29 2.91 -10.38
C GLU A 136 5.22 1.93 -9.67
N VAL A 137 5.54 2.18 -8.39
CA VAL A 137 6.48 1.33 -7.61
C VAL A 137 5.88 0.92 -6.28
N VAL A 138 5.83 -0.40 -6.03
CA VAL A 138 5.31 -0.99 -4.80
C VAL A 138 6.33 -1.91 -4.13
N GLN A 139 6.56 -1.69 -2.83
CA GLN A 139 7.30 -2.59 -1.96
C GLN A 139 6.46 -2.97 -0.73
N LEU A 140 6.09 -4.25 -0.60
CA LEU A 140 5.33 -4.75 0.55
C LEU A 140 6.10 -5.81 1.33
N HIS A 141 6.02 -5.71 2.65
CA HIS A 141 6.65 -6.66 3.56
C HIS A 141 5.71 -7.07 4.69
N ASN A 142 5.57 -8.38 4.93
CA ASN A 142 4.74 -8.97 5.97
C ASN A 142 3.26 -8.56 5.89
N GLN A 143 2.54 -8.89 4.80
CA GLN A 143 1.08 -8.73 4.77
C GLN A 143 0.37 -10.08 4.79
N GLU A 144 -0.85 -10.14 5.34
CA GLU A 144 -1.63 -11.37 5.31
C GLU A 144 -2.31 -11.51 3.93
N VAL A 145 -3.03 -10.47 3.49
CA VAL A 145 -3.78 -10.48 2.22
C VAL A 145 -3.43 -9.28 1.35
N VAL A 146 -3.01 -9.55 0.11
CA VAL A 146 -2.64 -8.52 -0.87
C VAL A 146 -3.41 -8.69 -2.18
N GLN A 147 -4.04 -7.60 -2.63
CA GLN A 147 -4.63 -7.49 -3.96
C GLN A 147 -4.07 -6.27 -4.69
N LEU A 148 -3.34 -6.47 -5.80
CA LEU A 148 -2.79 -5.36 -6.60
C LEU A 148 -3.30 -5.41 -8.03
N HIS A 149 -3.63 -4.23 -8.56
CA HIS A 149 -4.11 -4.07 -9.93
C HIS A 149 -3.41 -2.90 -10.63
N ASN A 150 -2.90 -3.11 -11.85
CA ASN A 150 -2.20 -2.10 -12.67
C ASN A 150 -1.02 -1.46 -11.94
N GLN A 151 0.11 -2.13 -11.93
CA GLN A 151 1.35 -1.72 -11.28
C GLN A 151 2.51 -1.87 -12.26
N GLU A 152 3.44 -0.93 -12.30
CA GLU A 152 4.60 -1.08 -13.18
C GLU A 152 5.62 -2.03 -12.52
N VAL A 153 6.00 -1.76 -11.26
CA VAL A 153 7.00 -2.55 -10.54
C VAL A 153 6.50 -2.97 -9.16
N VAL A 154 6.52 -4.28 -8.90
CA VAL A 154 6.08 -4.87 -7.63
C VAL A 154 7.17 -5.76 -7.02
N GLN A 155 7.48 -5.51 -5.75
CA GLN A 155 8.31 -6.37 -4.92
C GLN A 155 7.56 -6.74 -3.63
N LEU A 156 7.27 -8.04 -3.44
CA LEU A 156 6.60 -8.53 -2.23
C LEU A 156 7.45 -9.56 -1.50
N HIS A 157 7.49 -9.45 -0.18
CA HIS A 157 8.22 -10.36 0.69
C HIS A 157 7.36 -10.79 1.89
N ASN A 158 7.28 -12.10 2.16
CA ASN A 158 6.51 -12.69 3.26
C ASN A 158 5.02 -12.27 3.25
N GLN A 159 4.22 -12.98 2.47
CA GLN A 159 2.79 -12.73 2.28
C GLN A 159 2.06 -14.07 2.37
N GLU A 160 0.91 -14.11 3.03
CA GLU A 160 0.14 -15.37 3.07
C GLU A 160 -0.62 -15.55 1.75
N VAL A 161 -1.38 -14.55 1.33
CA VAL A 161 -2.21 -14.60 0.11
C VAL A 161 -1.96 -13.40 -0.79
N VAL A 162 -1.57 -13.67 -2.04
CA VAL A 162 -1.29 -12.65 -3.06
C VAL A 162 -2.12 -12.88 -4.31
N GLN A 163 -2.83 -11.83 -4.75
CA GLN A 163 -3.51 -11.77 -6.04
C GLN A 163 -3.04 -10.55 -6.83
N LEU A 164 -2.39 -10.75 -7.98
CA LEU A 164 -1.91 -9.67 -8.85
C LEU A 164 -2.54 -9.74 -10.23
N HIS A 165 -2.89 -8.57 -10.76
CA HIS A 165 -3.48 -8.42 -12.09
C HIS A 165 -2.84 -7.24 -12.84
N ASN A 166 -2.41 -7.47 -14.09
CA ASN A 166 -1.79 -6.47 -14.97
C ASN A 166 -0.57 -5.77 -14.34
N GLN A 167 0.52 -6.49 -14.04
CA GLN A 167 1.79 -5.84 -13.69
C GLN A 167 2.83 -6.04 -14.80
N GLU A 168 3.73 -5.07 -14.96
CA GLU A 168 4.85 -5.21 -15.92
C GLU A 168 5.95 -6.08 -15.31
N VAL A 169 6.41 -5.76 -14.09
CA VAL A 169 7.51 -6.48 -13.42
C VAL A 169 7.12 -6.89 -12.00
N VAL A 170 7.20 -8.20 -11.72
CA VAL A 170 6.89 -8.78 -10.41
C VAL A 170 8.05 -9.59 -9.87
N GLN A 171 8.42 -9.32 -8.62
CA GLN A 171 9.32 -10.14 -7.82
C GLN A 171 8.66 -10.54 -6.50
N LEU A 172 8.44 -11.85 -6.31
CA LEU A 172 7.85 -12.39 -5.08
C LEU A 172 8.80 -13.34 -4.36
N HIS A 173 8.88 -13.20 -3.05
CA HIS A 173 9.69 -14.05 -2.19
C HIS A 173 8.90 -14.49 -0.96
N ASN A 174 8.89 -15.80 -0.69
CA ASN A 174 8.21 -16.44 0.45
C ASN A 174 6.70 -16.11 0.54
N GLN A 175 5.89 -16.52 -0.45
CA GLN A 175 4.44 -16.48 -0.28
C GLN A 175 3.85 -17.89 -0.13
N GLU A 176 2.74 -18.01 0.61
CA GLU A 176 2.04 -19.29 0.72
C GLU A 176 1.19 -19.54 -0.52
N VAL A 177 0.32 -18.58 -0.88
CA VAL A 177 -0.58 -18.69 -2.03
C VAL A 177 -0.45 -17.50 -2.97
N VAL A 178 -0.16 -17.79 -4.25
CA VAL A 178 -0.02 -16.78 -5.30
C VAL A 178 -0.93 -17.05 -6.49
N GLN A 179 -1.68 -16.03 -6.89
CA GLN A 179 -2.42 -16.00 -8.14
C GLN A 179 -2.00 -14.78 -8.97
N LEU A 180 -1.39 -15.00 -10.14
CA LEU A 180 -0.99 -13.93 -11.07
C LEU A 180 -1.73 -14.04 -12.40
N HIS A 181 -2.18 -12.89 -12.90
CA HIS A 181 -2.80 -12.78 -14.22
C HIS A 181 -2.26 -11.60 -15.01
N ASN A 182 -1.92 -11.84 -16.29
CA ASN A 182 -1.43 -10.83 -17.24
C ASN A 182 -0.20 -10.09 -16.70
N GLN A 183 0.96 -10.73 -16.79
CA GLN A 183 2.22 -10.13 -16.36
C GLN A 183 3.26 -10.23 -17.46
N GLU A 184 4.11 -9.22 -17.62
CA GLU A 184 5.19 -9.30 -18.62
C GLU A 184 6.35 -10.12 -18.05
N VAL A 185 6.88 -9.75 -16.89
CA VAL A 185 8.04 -10.40 -16.27
C VAL A 185 7.75 -10.79 -14.83
N VAL A 186 7.89 -12.08 -14.53
CA VAL A 186 7.70 -12.63 -13.19
C VAL A 186 8.91 -13.42 -12.71
N GLN A 187 9.37 -13.12 -11.50
CA GLN A 187 10.33 -13.92 -10.76
C GLN A 187 9.73 -14.34 -9.41
N LEU A 188 9.58 -15.66 -9.20
CA LEU A 188 9.07 -16.24 -7.95
C LEU A 188 10.12 -17.09 -7.27
N HIS A 189 10.25 -16.92 -5.96
CA HIS A 189 11.17 -17.68 -5.13
C HIS A 189 10.47 -18.15 -3.84
N ASN A 190 10.55 -19.46 -3.53
CA ASN A 190 9.93 -20.09 -2.37
C ASN A 190 8.43 -19.81 -2.27
N GLN A 191 7.61 -20.60 -2.98
CA GLN A 191 6.15 -20.51 -2.81
C GLN A 191 5.56 -21.89 -2.61
N GLU A 192 4.49 -21.99 -1.83
CA GLU A 192 3.80 -23.26 -1.63
C GLU A 192 2.87 -23.54 -2.83
N VAL A 193 1.97 -22.61 -3.14
CA VAL A 193 0.98 -22.76 -4.23
C VAL A 193 1.01 -21.57 -5.18
N VAL A 194 1.22 -21.85 -6.46
CA VAL A 194 1.24 -20.83 -7.52
C VAL A 194 0.29 -21.19 -8.65
N GLN A 195 -0.54 -20.22 -9.03
CA GLN A 195 -1.32 -20.23 -10.26
C GLN A 195 -0.97 -19.03 -11.13
N LEU A 196 -0.46 -19.29 -12.35
CA LEU A 196 -0.08 -18.24 -13.30
C LEU A 196 -0.89 -18.36 -14.60
N HIS A 197 -1.40 -17.21 -15.08
CA HIS A 197 -2.15 -17.14 -16.32
C HIS A 197 -1.72 -15.95 -17.18
N ASN A 198 -1.34 -16.21 -18.44
CA ASN A 198 -0.93 -15.20 -19.43
C ASN A 198 0.28 -14.40 -18.94
N GLN A 199 1.46 -14.99 -19.04
CA GLN A 199 2.72 -14.36 -18.66
C GLN A 199 3.69 -14.46 -19.83
N GLU A 200 4.44 -13.40 -20.12
CA GLU A 200 5.42 -13.45 -21.20
C GLU A 200 6.67 -14.20 -20.74
N VAL A 201 7.26 -13.78 -19.62
CA VAL A 201 8.48 -14.39 -19.05
C VAL A 201 8.30 -14.75 -17.59
N VAL A 202 8.50 -16.02 -17.27
CA VAL A 202 8.39 -16.55 -15.91
C VAL A 202 9.67 -17.29 -15.50
N GLN A 203 10.21 -16.92 -14.35
CA GLN A 203 11.26 -17.67 -13.66
C GLN A 203 10.76 -18.15 -12.29
N LEU A 204 10.76 -19.47 -12.09
CA LEU A 204 10.32 -20.10 -10.84
C LEU A 204 11.46 -20.84 -10.15
N HIS A 205 11.61 -20.61 -8.85
CA HIS A 205 12.60 -21.27 -8.02
C HIS A 205 11.98 -21.76 -6.70
N ASN A 206 12.11 -23.06 -6.39
CA ASN A 206 11.58 -23.70 -5.18
C ASN A 206 10.08 -23.49 -5.02
N GLN A 207 9.28 -24.28 -5.73
CA GLN A 207 7.83 -24.22 -5.62
C GLN A 207 7.28 -25.61 -5.30
N GLU A 208 6.30 -25.72 -4.41
CA GLU A 208 5.69 -27.02 -4.13
C GLU A 208 4.68 -27.40 -5.22
N VAL A 209 3.70 -26.53 -5.48
CA VAL A 209 2.65 -26.77 -6.48
C VAL A 209 2.54 -25.60 -7.43
N VAL A 210 2.69 -25.87 -8.73
CA VAL A 210 2.58 -24.85 -9.78
C VAL A 210 1.59 -25.26 -10.86
N GLN A 211 0.70 -24.35 -11.21
CA GLN A 211 -0.15 -24.43 -12.38
C GLN A 211 0.13 -23.27 -13.34
N LEU A 212 0.54 -23.59 -14.57
CA LEU A 212 0.87 -22.63 -15.61
C LEU A 212 -0.09 -22.73 -16.80
N HIS A 213 -0.65 -21.60 -17.22
CA HIS A 213 -1.54 -21.50 -18.37
C HIS A 213 -1.14 -20.30 -19.26
N ASN A 214 -0.87 -20.56 -20.54
CA ASN A 214 -0.49 -19.56 -21.54
C ASN A 214 0.76 -18.77 -21.13
N GLN A 215 1.92 -19.43 -21.03
CA GLN A 215 3.18 -18.69 -20.90
C GLN A 215 4.00 -18.77 -22.19
N GLU A 216 4.67 -17.69 -22.54
CA GLU A 216 5.59 -17.69 -23.69
C GLU A 216 6.92 -18.35 -23.31
N VAL A 217 7.56 -17.88 -22.24
CA VAL A 217 8.86 -18.41 -21.77
C VAL A 217 8.81 -18.75 -20.29
N VAL A 218 9.11 -20.00 -19.96
CA VAL A 218 9.18 -20.48 -18.57
C VAL A 218 10.54 -21.11 -18.27
N GLN A 219 11.13 -20.71 -17.15
CA GLN A 219 12.27 -21.37 -16.54
C GLN A 219 11.86 -21.95 -15.18
N LEU A 220 12.07 -23.26 -15.01
CA LEU A 220 11.71 -24.00 -13.81
C LEU A 220 12.96 -24.55 -13.12
N HIS A 221 13.04 -24.35 -11.80
CA HIS A 221 14.09 -24.90 -10.95
C HIS A 221 13.54 -25.34 -9.59
N ASN A 222 13.71 -26.62 -9.24
CA ASN A 222 13.20 -27.22 -7.99
C ASN A 222 11.69 -27.07 -7.83
N GLN A 223 10.92 -27.86 -8.55
CA GLN A 223 9.47 -27.82 -8.47
C GLN A 223 8.97 -29.20 -8.04
N GLU A 224 8.13 -29.32 -7.02
CA GLU A 224 7.66 -30.67 -6.64
C GLU A 224 6.61 -31.19 -7.62
N VAL A 225 5.60 -30.35 -7.92
CA VAL A 225 4.49 -30.68 -8.83
C VAL A 225 4.25 -29.52 -9.79
N VAL A 226 4.24 -29.81 -11.09
CA VAL A 226 4.00 -28.81 -12.13
C VAL A 226 2.93 -29.28 -13.10
N GLN A 227 1.92 -28.44 -13.33
CA GLN A 227 0.95 -28.60 -14.40
C GLN A 227 1.16 -27.53 -15.47
N LEU A 228 1.35 -27.96 -16.71
CA LEU A 228 1.63 -27.10 -17.85
C LEU A 228 0.48 -27.17 -18.86
N HIS A 229 -0.04 -26.02 -19.28
CA HIS A 229 -0.99 -25.90 -20.39
C HIS A 229 -0.65 -24.73 -21.30
N ASN A 230 -0.57 -24.99 -22.60
CA ASN A 230 -0.26 -24.00 -23.64
C ASN A 230 1.00 -23.16 -23.32
N GLN A 231 2.17 -23.78 -23.47
CA GLN A 231 3.46 -23.16 -23.19
C GLN A 231 4.26 -23.12 -24.48
N GLU A 232 4.86 -21.99 -24.85
CA GLU A 232 5.68 -21.94 -26.07
C GLU A 232 7.09 -22.51 -25.83
N VAL A 233 7.75 -22.06 -24.77
CA VAL A 233 9.11 -22.47 -24.40
C VAL A 233 9.19 -22.79 -22.90
N VAL A 234 9.67 -23.99 -22.59
CA VAL A 234 9.90 -24.44 -21.19
C VAL A 234 11.33 -24.95 -21.04
N GLN A 235 12.06 -24.40 -20.07
CA GLN A 235 13.40 -24.85 -19.67
C GLN A 235 13.36 -25.46 -18.27
N LEU A 236 13.87 -26.69 -18.15
CA LEU A 236 13.88 -27.47 -16.92
C LEU A 236 15.31 -27.65 -16.43
N HIS A 237 15.57 -27.32 -15.17
CA HIS A 237 16.91 -27.40 -14.58
C HIS A 237 17.09 -28.50 -13.52
N ASN A 238 16.10 -29.36 -13.26
CA ASN A 238 16.25 -30.54 -12.38
C ASN A 238 15.42 -31.77 -12.79
N GLN A 239 15.85 -32.96 -12.32
CA GLN A 239 15.32 -34.28 -12.73
C GLN A 239 14.23 -34.87 -11.82
N GLU A 240 13.87 -34.23 -10.71
CA GLU A 240 12.92 -34.78 -9.71
C GLU A 240 11.49 -34.22 -9.83
N ASP A 241 11.27 -33.21 -10.68
CA ASP A 241 9.97 -32.55 -10.85
C ASP A 241 8.89 -33.52 -11.41
N LYS A 242 7.72 -33.59 -10.77
CA LYS A 242 6.56 -34.31 -11.32
C LYS A 242 5.79 -33.40 -12.28
N ILE A 243 6.08 -33.53 -13.56
CA ILE A 243 5.52 -32.67 -14.62
C ILE A 243 4.32 -33.36 -15.30
N TYR A 244 3.18 -32.68 -15.31
CA TYR A 244 1.97 -33.05 -16.04
C TYR A 244 1.72 -32.04 -17.17
N ILE A 245 1.77 -32.52 -18.43
CA ILE A 245 1.59 -31.68 -19.62
C ILE A 245 0.19 -31.92 -20.19
N PHE A 246 -0.58 -30.86 -20.35
CA PHE A 246 -1.89 -30.87 -20.98
C PHE A 246 -1.84 -30.03 -22.27
N PHE A 247 -2.24 -30.64 -23.39
CA PHE A 247 -2.32 -29.99 -24.70
C PHE A 247 -3.55 -29.09 -24.82
#